data_AF-A0A1F4APJ9-F1
#
_entry.id   AF-A0A1F4APJ9-F1
#
_cell.length_a   1.000
_cell.length_b   1.000
_cell.length_c   1.000
_cell.angle_alpha   90.00
_cell.angle_beta   90.00
_cell.angle_gamma   90.00
#
_symmetry.space_group_name_H-M   'P 1'
#
loop_
_entity.id
_entity.type
_entity.pdbx_description
1 polymer ?
#
loop_
_entity_poly.entity_id
_entity_poly.type
_entity_poly.pdbx_seq_one_letter_code
_entity_poly.pdbx_strand_id
1 'polypeptide(L)'
;MLNATVEEWTWFEPREPTMKLLDREGAPASYEALVAHAAGRFDAECTAENYARRHALAQAALDRISGEMRSARLDALIVIGDDQKELFLEDALPSLLVHRGKTIPHQQRAPKPEWVDWFAAIQARYYLAAGRIEYPADGKLAEHLIGHLIERGFDTAVSDRLPRGEGEGHAFAFVHSRLLNFDPVVPVVQVFLNTYYPPNQPTPARCYAIGQAIREAVESYPKPVRVAILGSGGLSHFAIDEPFDRSIIQALKDKDANTLKSLPRNKLNSGNSEIRNWVAAAGAAEHLALAWAEYVPAYRSPAGTGTGLCFAAWRPTR
;
A
#
# COMPACT_ATOMS: atom_id res chain seq x y z
N MET A 1 -6.54 -7.89 -5.27
CA MET A 1 -6.09 -8.93 -6.23
C MET A 1 -4.95 -9.80 -5.69
N LEU A 2 -3.97 -9.26 -4.95
CA LEU A 2 -2.84 -10.06 -4.43
C LEU A 2 -3.24 -11.19 -3.45
N ASN A 3 -4.40 -11.06 -2.82
CA ASN A 3 -4.97 -12.05 -1.89
C ASN A 3 -5.95 -13.04 -2.56
N ALA A 4 -6.15 -12.90 -3.87
CA ALA A 4 -7.03 -13.73 -4.68
C ALA A 4 -6.22 -14.81 -5.43
N THR A 5 -6.82 -15.97 -5.68
CA THR A 5 -6.30 -16.96 -6.60
C THR A 5 -6.40 -16.46 -8.05
N VAL A 6 -5.77 -17.17 -8.99
CA VAL A 6 -5.85 -16.81 -10.40
C VAL A 6 -7.29 -16.92 -10.94
N GLU A 7 -8.04 -17.93 -10.51
CA GLU A 7 -9.44 -18.14 -10.90
C GLU A 7 -10.31 -17.00 -10.38
N GLU A 8 -10.04 -16.54 -9.17
CA GLU A 8 -10.79 -15.46 -8.53
C GLU A 8 -10.58 -14.10 -9.19
N TRP A 9 -9.50 -13.90 -9.96
CA TRP A 9 -9.31 -12.66 -10.71
C TRP A 9 -10.42 -12.45 -11.74
N THR A 10 -10.99 -13.52 -12.29
CA THR A 10 -12.08 -13.43 -13.28
C THR A 10 -13.43 -13.11 -12.64
N TRP A 11 -13.58 -13.29 -11.32
CA TRP A 11 -14.85 -13.04 -10.62
C TRP A 11 -15.12 -11.55 -10.42
N PHE A 12 -14.10 -10.70 -10.61
CA PHE A 12 -14.23 -9.25 -10.51
C PHE A 12 -14.98 -8.65 -11.70
N GLU A 13 -14.76 -9.15 -12.92
CA GLU A 13 -15.34 -8.58 -14.15
C GLU A 13 -16.87 -8.42 -14.07
N PRO A 14 -17.66 -9.44 -13.66
CA PRO A 14 -19.13 -9.30 -13.59
C PRO A 14 -19.63 -8.22 -12.60
N ARG A 15 -18.80 -7.78 -11.65
CA ARG A 15 -19.17 -6.72 -10.69
C ARG A 15 -18.86 -5.32 -11.20
N GLU A 16 -17.94 -5.16 -12.15
CA GLU A 16 -17.45 -3.85 -12.58
C GLU A 16 -18.53 -2.90 -13.09
N PRO A 17 -19.59 -3.36 -13.81
CA PRO A 17 -20.70 -2.48 -14.21
C PRO A 17 -21.43 -1.78 -13.05
N THR A 18 -21.34 -2.34 -11.83
CA THR A 18 -21.97 -1.78 -10.62
C THR A 18 -21.02 -0.98 -9.74
N MET A 19 -19.73 -0.94 -10.09
CA MET A 19 -18.70 -0.25 -9.32
C MET A 19 -18.66 1.23 -9.67
N LYS A 20 -18.23 2.05 -8.71
CA LYS A 20 -17.88 3.45 -8.95
C LYS A 20 -16.48 3.52 -9.56
N LEU A 21 -16.38 3.38 -10.87
CA LEU A 21 -15.11 3.40 -11.59
C LEU A 21 -14.67 4.84 -11.92
N LEU A 22 -13.36 4.99 -12.09
CA LEU A 22 -12.72 6.20 -12.59
C LEU A 22 -11.97 5.86 -13.87
N ASP A 23 -11.89 6.81 -14.79
CA ASP A 23 -10.98 6.74 -15.94
C ASP A 23 -9.52 7.03 -15.52
N ARG A 24 -8.62 7.05 -16.51
CA ARG A 24 -7.18 7.26 -16.26
C ARG A 24 -6.88 8.66 -15.75
N GLU A 25 -7.72 9.63 -16.06
CA GLU A 25 -7.64 11.03 -15.68
C GLU A 25 -8.27 11.28 -14.29
N GLY A 26 -8.86 10.25 -13.70
CA GLY A 26 -9.49 10.27 -12.38
C GLY A 26 -10.90 10.84 -12.37
N ALA A 27 -11.54 10.96 -13.53
CA ALA A 27 -12.93 11.34 -13.65
C ALA A 27 -13.85 10.11 -13.54
N PRO A 28 -15.07 10.24 -12.99
CA PRO A 28 -16.05 9.15 -12.96
C PRO A 28 -16.35 8.61 -14.36
N ALA A 29 -16.31 7.29 -14.52
CA ALA A 29 -16.62 6.61 -15.78
C ALA A 29 -17.46 5.36 -15.53
N SER A 30 -18.34 5.01 -16.47
CA SER A 30 -19.03 3.72 -16.45
C SER A 30 -18.15 2.63 -17.05
N TYR A 31 -18.45 1.37 -16.73
CA TYR A 31 -17.74 0.24 -17.32
C TYR A 31 -17.83 0.23 -18.85
N GLU A 32 -19.02 0.50 -19.40
CA GLU A 32 -19.28 0.53 -20.85
C GLU A 32 -18.49 1.64 -21.55
N ALA A 33 -18.36 2.80 -20.91
CA ALA A 33 -17.55 3.90 -21.43
C ALA A 33 -16.06 3.51 -21.49
N LEU A 34 -15.56 2.81 -20.47
CA LEU A 34 -14.18 2.31 -20.45
C LEU A 34 -13.94 1.23 -21.52
N VAL A 35 -14.87 0.28 -21.69
CA VAL A 35 -14.80 -0.72 -22.77
C VAL A 35 -14.79 -0.05 -24.15
N ALA A 36 -15.68 0.93 -24.37
CA ALA A 36 -15.74 1.67 -25.63
C ALA A 36 -14.43 2.43 -25.89
N HIS A 37 -13.85 3.08 -24.87
CA HIS A 37 -12.56 3.76 -24.97
C HIS A 37 -11.38 2.79 -25.19
N ALA A 38 -11.43 1.61 -24.58
CA ALA A 38 -10.43 0.57 -24.77
C ALA A 38 -10.38 0.07 -26.21
N ALA A 39 -11.52 0.06 -26.92
CA ALA A 39 -11.62 -0.33 -28.33
C ALA A 39 -10.96 -1.69 -28.62
N GLY A 40 -11.21 -2.68 -27.75
CA GLY A 40 -10.69 -4.05 -27.87
C GLY A 40 -9.20 -4.23 -27.50
N ARG A 41 -8.52 -3.16 -27.07
CA ARG A 41 -7.07 -3.19 -26.74
C ARG A 41 -6.71 -4.21 -25.66
N PHE A 42 -7.64 -4.54 -24.77
CA PHE A 42 -7.40 -5.44 -23.63
C PHE A 42 -7.97 -6.85 -23.81
N ASP A 43 -8.63 -7.14 -24.94
CA ASP A 43 -9.29 -8.45 -25.15
C ASP A 43 -8.27 -9.59 -25.13
N ALA A 44 -7.13 -9.40 -25.79
CA ALA A 44 -6.02 -10.37 -25.78
C ALA A 44 -5.33 -10.48 -24.41
N GLU A 45 -5.51 -9.49 -23.54
CA GLU A 45 -4.94 -9.48 -22.19
C GLU A 45 -5.80 -10.26 -21.19
N CYS A 46 -7.08 -10.50 -21.53
CA CYS A 46 -8.09 -11.11 -20.66
C CYS A 46 -8.22 -12.62 -20.89
N THR A 47 -7.09 -13.34 -20.83
CA THR A 47 -7.04 -14.79 -21.01
C THR A 47 -6.57 -15.50 -19.75
N ALA A 48 -7.00 -16.75 -19.54
CA ALA A 48 -6.57 -17.57 -18.40
C ALA A 48 -5.04 -17.70 -18.33
N GLU A 49 -4.37 -17.82 -19.48
CA GLU A 49 -2.90 -17.87 -19.58
C GLU A 49 -2.27 -16.55 -19.08
N ASN A 50 -2.77 -15.41 -19.54
CA ASN A 50 -2.24 -14.12 -19.12
C ASN A 50 -2.51 -13.82 -17.63
N TYR A 51 -3.67 -14.22 -17.11
CA TYR A 51 -3.97 -14.12 -15.67
C TYR A 51 -3.01 -14.99 -14.86
N ALA A 52 -2.79 -16.25 -15.24
CA ALA A 52 -1.87 -17.15 -14.56
C ALA A 52 -0.43 -16.63 -14.57
N ARG A 53 0.05 -16.16 -15.73
CA ARG A 53 1.39 -15.58 -15.87
C ARG A 53 1.58 -14.38 -14.95
N ARG A 54 0.64 -13.43 -14.95
CA ARG A 54 0.73 -12.21 -14.13
C ARG A 54 0.59 -12.49 -12.65
N HIS A 55 -0.30 -13.41 -12.27
CA HIS A 55 -0.42 -13.87 -10.89
C HIS A 55 0.88 -14.49 -10.39
N ALA A 56 1.48 -15.40 -11.18
CA ALA A 56 2.77 -16.01 -10.84
C ALA A 56 3.90 -14.98 -10.69
N LEU A 57 3.99 -14.00 -11.60
CA LEU A 57 4.96 -12.90 -11.49
C LEU A 57 4.76 -12.09 -10.21
N ALA A 58 3.51 -11.75 -9.87
CA ALA A 58 3.20 -11.01 -8.65
C ALA A 58 3.53 -11.81 -7.37
N GLN A 59 3.23 -13.11 -7.34
CA GLN A 59 3.58 -13.96 -6.20
C GLN A 59 5.10 -14.11 -6.05
N ALA A 60 5.83 -14.31 -7.14
CA ALA A 60 7.29 -14.38 -7.13
C ALA A 60 7.92 -13.05 -6.65
N ALA A 61 7.35 -11.91 -7.03
CA ALA A 61 7.79 -10.59 -6.58
C ALA A 61 7.54 -10.39 -5.07
N LEU A 62 6.40 -10.83 -4.54
CA LEU A 62 6.12 -10.84 -3.10
C LEU A 62 7.09 -11.74 -2.33
N ASP A 63 7.36 -12.94 -2.84
CA ASP A 63 8.32 -13.88 -2.24
C ASP A 63 9.72 -13.31 -2.19
N ARG A 64 10.12 -12.58 -3.24
CA ARG A 64 11.37 -11.84 -3.25
C ARG A 64 11.42 -10.77 -2.16
N ILE A 65 10.42 -9.89 -2.05
CA ILE A 65 10.38 -8.86 -1.00
C ILE A 65 10.45 -9.51 0.39
N SER A 66 9.66 -10.55 0.62
CA SER A 66 9.66 -11.31 1.87
C SER A 66 11.04 -11.92 2.18
N GLY A 67 11.71 -12.48 1.18
CA GLY A 67 13.09 -12.99 1.31
C GLY A 67 14.13 -11.90 1.59
N GLU A 68 13.98 -10.72 0.98
CA GLU A 68 14.84 -9.56 1.23
C GLU A 68 14.68 -9.05 2.67
N MET A 69 13.44 -8.94 3.16
CA MET A 69 13.16 -8.52 4.54
C MET A 69 13.76 -9.49 5.57
N ARG A 70 13.60 -10.80 5.36
CA ARG A 70 14.23 -11.82 6.22
C ARG A 70 15.76 -11.73 6.20
N SER A 71 16.35 -11.60 5.00
CA SER A 71 17.81 -11.49 4.83
C SER A 71 18.37 -10.21 5.43
N ALA A 72 17.54 -9.17 5.53
CA ALA A 72 17.91 -7.89 6.11
C ALA A 72 17.97 -7.90 7.64
N ARG A 73 17.61 -8.98 8.35
CA ARG A 73 17.76 -9.11 9.83
C ARG A 73 17.37 -7.81 10.56
N LEU A 74 16.14 -7.37 10.33
CA LEU A 74 15.65 -6.09 10.79
C LEU A 74 15.45 -6.10 12.30
N ASP A 75 15.82 -5.01 12.96
CA ASP A 75 15.49 -4.75 14.36
C ASP A 75 14.09 -4.13 14.49
N ALA A 76 13.63 -3.43 13.44
CA ALA A 76 12.27 -2.91 13.33
C ALA A 76 11.86 -2.68 11.85
N LEU A 77 10.56 -2.67 11.61
CA LEU A 77 9.96 -2.35 10.31
C LEU A 77 8.98 -1.17 10.46
N ILE A 78 9.21 -0.09 9.72
CA ILE A 78 8.23 1.00 9.60
C ILE A 78 7.36 0.70 8.38
N VAL A 79 6.05 0.58 8.57
CA VAL A 79 5.09 0.39 7.48
C VAL A 79 4.29 1.67 7.28
N ILE A 80 4.35 2.21 6.08
CA ILE A 80 3.53 3.33 5.61
C ILE A 80 2.37 2.75 4.80
N GLY A 81 1.16 2.83 5.36
CA GLY A 81 -0.05 2.31 4.75
C GLY A 81 -1.23 3.24 5.03
N ASP A 82 -2.33 3.04 4.32
CA ASP A 82 -3.58 3.76 4.54
C ASP A 82 -4.57 2.96 5.39
N ASP A 83 -5.61 3.65 5.83
CA ASP A 83 -6.81 3.04 6.43
C ASP A 83 -7.99 3.25 5.48
N GLN A 84 -8.66 2.17 5.09
CA GLN A 84 -9.82 2.23 4.20
C GLN A 84 -11.14 2.24 4.98
N LYS A 85 -11.23 3.13 5.98
CA LYS A 85 -12.31 3.20 6.97
C LYS A 85 -12.51 1.87 7.66
N GLU A 86 -11.40 1.32 8.11
CA GLU A 86 -11.34 0.09 8.89
C GLU A 86 -11.19 0.41 10.36
N LEU A 87 -10.40 1.43 10.69
CA LEU A 87 -10.10 1.82 12.06
C LEU A 87 -10.45 3.28 12.33
N PHE A 88 -10.29 4.15 11.34
CA PHE A 88 -10.47 5.59 11.50
C PHE A 88 -11.64 6.06 10.65
N LEU A 89 -12.70 6.50 11.32
CA LEU A 89 -14.00 6.81 10.71
C LEU A 89 -14.25 8.32 10.72
N GLU A 90 -15.51 8.72 10.53
CA GLU A 90 -15.92 10.11 10.45
C GLU A 90 -15.76 10.90 11.75
N ASP A 91 -15.65 10.21 12.89
CA ASP A 91 -15.41 10.80 14.21
C ASP A 91 -13.97 11.28 14.38
N ALA A 92 -13.01 10.61 13.74
CA ALA A 92 -11.62 11.05 13.67
C ALA A 92 -10.91 10.45 12.44
N LEU A 93 -10.62 11.31 11.45
CA LEU A 93 -9.89 10.94 10.22
C LEU A 93 -8.53 11.65 10.17
N PRO A 94 -7.44 11.04 10.68
CA PRO A 94 -6.12 11.66 10.68
C PRO A 94 -5.50 11.70 9.28
N SER A 95 -4.82 12.79 8.90
CA SER A 95 -4.03 12.84 7.65
C SER A 95 -2.75 12.01 7.77
N LEU A 96 -2.12 12.06 8.94
CA LEU A 96 -0.93 11.31 9.34
C LEU A 96 -1.14 10.84 10.79
N LEU A 97 -0.98 9.54 11.04
CA LEU A 97 -1.01 8.96 12.39
C LEU A 97 0.13 7.98 12.58
N VAL A 98 0.76 7.99 13.76
CA VAL A 98 1.74 6.98 14.16
C VAL A 98 1.20 6.19 15.34
N HIS A 99 1.18 4.86 15.22
CA HIS A 99 0.86 3.98 16.34
C HIS A 99 2.09 3.81 17.23
N ARG A 100 1.94 4.19 18.50
CA ARG A 100 2.97 4.13 19.55
C ARG A 100 2.77 2.98 20.54
N GLY A 101 1.67 2.24 20.39
CA GLY A 101 1.39 1.09 21.25
C GLY A 101 2.51 0.05 21.25
N LYS A 102 2.50 -0.85 22.24
CA LYS A 102 3.51 -1.92 22.37
C LYS A 102 3.17 -3.17 21.54
N THR A 103 1.92 -3.31 21.15
CA THR A 103 1.43 -4.42 20.34
C THR A 103 0.47 -3.95 19.28
N ILE A 104 0.30 -4.79 18.26
CA ILE A 104 -0.65 -4.63 17.17
C ILE A 104 -1.51 -5.90 17.15
N PRO A 105 -2.81 -5.80 17.44
CA PRO A 105 -3.68 -6.95 17.38
C PRO A 105 -3.99 -7.32 15.93
N HIS A 106 -3.75 -8.58 15.60
CA HIS A 106 -4.11 -9.20 14.34
C HIS A 106 -5.12 -10.31 14.63
N GLN A 107 -6.31 -10.20 14.06
CA GLN A 107 -7.44 -11.05 14.40
C GLN A 107 -8.39 -11.17 13.22
N GLN A 108 -9.33 -12.12 13.31
CA GLN A 108 -10.44 -12.21 12.37
C GLN A 108 -11.19 -10.87 12.29
N ARG A 109 -11.60 -10.53 11.06
CA ARG A 109 -12.47 -9.38 10.79
C ARG A 109 -13.78 -9.85 10.18
N ALA A 110 -14.89 -9.32 10.69
CA ALA A 110 -16.19 -9.60 10.11
C ALA A 110 -16.28 -8.97 8.70
N PRO A 111 -16.87 -9.67 7.71
CA PRO A 111 -17.07 -9.09 6.39
C PRO A 111 -18.06 -7.92 6.47
N LYS A 112 -17.90 -6.94 5.58
CA LYS A 112 -18.88 -5.85 5.48
C LYS A 112 -20.21 -6.40 4.93
N PRO A 113 -21.38 -5.95 5.44
CA PRO A 113 -22.68 -6.49 5.02
C PRO A 113 -22.97 -6.39 3.52
N GLU A 114 -22.40 -5.40 2.85
CA GLU A 114 -22.55 -5.17 1.41
C GLU A 114 -21.65 -6.05 0.52
N TRP A 115 -20.76 -6.85 1.11
CA TRP A 115 -19.88 -7.74 0.37
C TRP A 115 -20.62 -9.02 -0.04
N VAL A 116 -20.36 -9.48 -1.27
CA VAL A 116 -20.80 -10.81 -1.70
C VAL A 116 -19.86 -11.87 -1.13
N ASP A 117 -20.36 -13.09 -0.95
CA ASP A 117 -19.66 -14.17 -0.25
C ASP A 117 -18.23 -14.42 -0.74
N TRP A 118 -18.03 -14.51 -2.06
CA TRP A 118 -16.69 -14.76 -2.61
C TRP A 118 -15.72 -13.61 -2.33
N PHE A 119 -16.20 -12.37 -2.36
CA PHE A 119 -15.36 -11.20 -2.10
C PHE A 119 -15.04 -11.10 -0.61
N ALA A 120 -16.02 -11.39 0.24
CA ALA A 120 -15.82 -11.55 1.68
C ALA A 120 -14.76 -12.61 2.00
N ALA A 121 -14.78 -13.75 1.29
CA ALA A 121 -13.78 -14.81 1.46
C ALA A 121 -12.36 -14.36 1.06
N ILE A 122 -12.20 -13.61 -0.04
CA ILE A 122 -10.91 -13.04 -0.45
C ILE A 122 -10.41 -12.03 0.59
N GLN A 123 -11.27 -11.14 1.08
CA GLN A 123 -10.90 -10.15 2.09
C GLN A 123 -10.55 -10.80 3.44
N ALA A 124 -11.21 -11.90 3.82
CA ALA A 124 -10.92 -12.61 5.06
C ALA A 124 -9.49 -13.18 5.10
N ARG A 125 -8.85 -13.46 3.95
CA ARG A 125 -7.49 -14.00 3.87
C ARG A 125 -6.40 -13.02 4.32
N TYR A 126 -6.72 -11.74 4.48
CA TYR A 126 -5.78 -10.78 5.09
C TYR A 126 -5.59 -11.05 6.59
N TYR A 127 -6.50 -11.82 7.20
CA TYR A 127 -6.66 -11.96 8.63
C TYR A 127 -6.61 -13.43 9.06
N LEU A 128 -6.64 -13.67 10.37
CA LEU A 128 -6.80 -15.01 10.93
C LEU A 128 -8.22 -15.55 10.67
N ALA A 129 -8.31 -16.85 10.40
CA ALA A 129 -9.60 -17.55 10.33
C ALA A 129 -10.34 -17.55 11.67
N ALA A 130 -9.60 -17.58 12.78
CA ALA A 130 -10.12 -17.48 14.15
C ALA A 130 -9.02 -17.02 15.11
N GLY A 131 -9.43 -16.47 16.26
CA GLY A 131 -8.52 -16.06 17.32
C GLY A 131 -7.83 -14.72 17.07
N ARG A 132 -6.75 -14.50 17.82
CA ARG A 132 -6.02 -13.23 17.88
C ARG A 132 -4.54 -13.47 18.18
N ILE A 133 -3.68 -12.77 17.44
CA ILE A 133 -2.24 -12.65 17.69
C ILE A 133 -1.95 -11.20 18.04
N GLU A 134 -1.04 -10.98 19.00
CA GLU A 134 -0.51 -9.65 19.32
C GLU A 134 0.91 -9.57 18.76
N TYR A 135 1.10 -8.88 17.64
CA TYR A 135 2.43 -8.63 17.11
C TYR A 135 3.14 -7.54 17.91
N PRO A 136 4.46 -7.64 18.12
CA PRO A 136 5.19 -6.58 18.80
C PRO A 136 5.22 -5.31 17.94
N ALA A 137 5.08 -4.17 18.60
CA ALA A 137 5.32 -2.86 18.01
C ALA A 137 6.48 -2.16 18.73
N ASP A 138 7.30 -1.43 17.98
CA ASP A 138 8.39 -0.66 18.56
C ASP A 138 7.90 0.73 19.00
N GLY A 139 7.23 0.77 20.15
CA GLY A 139 6.73 2.02 20.72
C GLY A 139 7.82 3.05 21.03
N LYS A 140 9.09 2.65 21.20
CA LYS A 140 10.21 3.58 21.45
C LYS A 140 10.66 4.25 20.16
N LEU A 141 10.81 3.47 19.08
CA LEU A 141 11.06 4.01 17.76
C LEU A 141 9.89 4.89 17.30
N ALA A 142 8.65 4.48 17.57
CA ALA A 142 7.46 5.28 17.27
C ALA A 142 7.44 6.62 18.02
N GLU A 143 7.71 6.65 19.32
CA GLU A 143 7.82 7.89 20.11
C GLU A 143 8.91 8.83 19.56
N HIS A 144 10.09 8.28 19.24
CA HIS A 144 11.17 9.06 18.63
C HIS A 144 10.77 9.63 17.28
N LEU A 145 10.13 8.82 16.43
CA LEU A 145 9.61 9.23 15.14
C LEU A 145 8.58 10.35 15.27
N ILE A 146 7.64 10.25 16.22
CA ILE A 146 6.64 11.29 16.50
C ILE A 146 7.33 12.60 16.89
N GLY A 147 8.30 12.57 17.80
CA GLY A 147 9.06 13.75 18.21
C GLY A 147 9.73 14.44 17.02
N HIS A 148 10.44 13.68 16.19
CA HIS A 148 11.11 14.20 14.99
C HIS A 148 10.12 14.77 13.96
N LEU A 149 8.98 14.10 13.74
CA LEU A 149 7.93 14.61 12.86
C LEU A 149 7.39 15.97 13.35
N ILE A 150 7.16 16.13 14.66
CA ILE A 150 6.72 17.40 15.24
C ILE A 150 7.78 18.50 15.05
N GLU A 151 9.05 18.21 15.31
CA GLU A 151 10.16 19.16 15.08
C GLU A 151 10.27 19.61 13.63
N ARG A 152 9.90 18.75 12.67
CA ARG A 152 9.85 19.06 11.24
C ARG A 152 8.54 19.70 10.77
N GLY A 153 7.64 20.06 11.70
CA GLY A 153 6.39 20.75 11.42
C GLY A 153 5.30 19.86 10.84
N PHE A 154 5.25 18.58 11.22
CA PHE A 154 4.16 17.66 10.90
C PHE A 154 3.21 17.49 12.07
N ASP A 155 1.96 17.96 11.90
CA ASP A 155 0.86 17.66 12.82
C ASP A 155 0.52 16.17 12.75
N THR A 156 1.07 15.42 13.70
CA THR A 156 1.01 13.95 13.72
C THR A 156 0.02 13.50 14.78
N ALA A 157 -1.02 12.78 14.37
CA ALA A 157 -1.88 12.10 15.33
C ALA A 157 -1.16 10.90 15.93
N VAL A 158 -1.49 10.55 17.17
CA VAL A 158 -0.89 9.42 17.88
C VAL A 158 -1.99 8.48 18.33
N SER A 159 -1.77 7.19 18.15
CA SER A 159 -2.57 6.16 18.78
C SER A 159 -1.71 5.27 19.66
N ASP A 160 -2.16 4.99 20.88
CA ASP A 160 -1.56 3.97 21.75
C ASP A 160 -2.23 2.60 21.62
N ARG A 161 -3.40 2.54 20.95
CA ARG A 161 -4.22 1.33 20.79
C ARG A 161 -5.10 1.42 19.55
N LEU A 162 -5.27 0.31 18.85
CA LEU A 162 -6.31 0.24 17.81
C LEU A 162 -7.71 0.33 18.45
N PRO A 163 -8.76 0.74 17.70
CA PRO A 163 -10.12 0.82 18.21
C PRO A 163 -10.56 -0.47 18.92
N ARG A 164 -11.40 -0.31 19.95
CA ARG A 164 -11.76 -1.42 20.83
C ARG A 164 -12.46 -2.53 20.04
N GLY A 165 -11.92 -3.74 20.11
CA GLY A 165 -12.47 -4.91 19.42
C GLY A 165 -11.98 -5.08 17.99
N GLU A 166 -11.23 -4.11 17.45
CA GLU A 166 -10.63 -4.18 16.12
C GLU A 166 -9.20 -4.75 16.16
N GLY A 167 -8.82 -5.36 15.04
CA GLY A 167 -7.43 -5.65 14.68
C GLY A 167 -6.87 -4.61 13.73
N GLU A 168 -5.65 -4.79 13.25
CA GLU A 168 -5.07 -3.93 12.21
C GLU A 168 -5.86 -3.93 10.89
N GLY A 169 -5.74 -2.84 10.14
CA GLY A 169 -6.33 -2.72 8.80
C GLY A 169 -5.58 -3.54 7.75
N HIS A 170 -6.21 -3.80 6.61
CA HIS A 170 -5.68 -4.70 5.58
C HIS A 170 -4.28 -4.31 5.06
N ALA A 171 -3.97 -3.01 4.99
CA ALA A 171 -2.66 -2.51 4.53
C ALA A 171 -1.50 -3.01 5.40
N PHE A 172 -1.75 -3.23 6.69
CA PHE A 172 -0.78 -3.74 7.68
C PHE A 172 -0.92 -5.25 7.89
N ALA A 173 -2.17 -5.75 7.90
CA ALA A 173 -2.47 -7.18 7.99
C ALA A 173 -1.81 -7.97 6.87
N PHE A 174 -1.77 -7.41 5.65
CA PHE A 174 -1.06 -8.02 4.52
C PHE A 174 0.45 -8.13 4.76
N VAL A 175 1.06 -7.16 5.44
CA VAL A 175 2.50 -7.20 5.76
C VAL A 175 2.78 -8.32 6.75
N HIS A 176 2.04 -8.38 7.87
CA HIS A 176 2.21 -9.44 8.85
C HIS A 176 1.92 -10.83 8.26
N SER A 177 0.80 -11.01 7.54
CA SER A 177 0.40 -12.31 7.00
C SER A 177 1.26 -12.76 5.82
N ARG A 178 1.53 -11.89 4.83
CA ARG A 178 2.14 -12.28 3.55
C ARG A 178 3.64 -12.01 3.47
N LEU A 179 4.11 -10.87 3.98
CA LEU A 179 5.52 -10.47 3.84
C LEU A 179 6.37 -10.97 4.99
N LEU A 180 5.84 -10.93 6.21
CA LEU A 180 6.47 -11.49 7.41
C LEU A 180 6.08 -12.96 7.63
N ASN A 181 5.11 -13.50 6.89
CA ASN A 181 4.66 -14.89 7.02
C ASN A 181 4.27 -15.26 8.46
N PHE A 182 3.52 -14.37 9.11
CA PHE A 182 3.12 -14.47 10.51
C PHE A 182 4.28 -14.55 11.51
N ASP A 183 5.51 -14.22 11.10
CA ASP A 183 6.68 -14.17 11.99
C ASP A 183 6.59 -12.94 12.91
N PRO A 184 6.41 -13.13 14.24
CA PRO A 184 6.27 -12.03 15.18
C PRO A 184 7.62 -11.48 15.64
N VAL A 185 8.75 -11.90 15.08
CA VAL A 185 10.08 -11.51 15.59
C VAL A 185 10.40 -10.05 15.32
N VAL A 186 9.96 -9.48 14.19
CA VAL A 186 10.30 -8.09 13.80
C VAL A 186 9.21 -7.14 14.31
N PRO A 187 9.51 -6.23 15.27
CA PRO A 187 8.57 -5.22 15.70
C PRO A 187 8.18 -4.25 14.58
N VAL A 188 6.89 -3.92 14.49
CA VAL A 188 6.36 -3.01 13.47
C VAL A 188 5.98 -1.65 14.06
N VAL A 189 6.33 -0.57 13.36
CA VAL A 189 5.79 0.78 13.59
C VAL A 189 4.79 1.09 12.47
N GLN A 190 3.52 1.28 12.81
CA GLN A 190 2.48 1.61 11.83
C GLN A 190 2.41 3.13 11.65
N VAL A 191 2.65 3.59 10.42
CA VAL A 191 2.46 4.97 9.99
C VAL A 191 1.28 4.98 9.03
N PHE A 192 0.16 5.52 9.50
CA PHE A 192 -1.04 5.67 8.72
C PHE A 192 -0.99 6.98 7.95
N LEU A 193 -1.18 6.90 6.63
CA LEU A 193 -1.29 8.05 5.74
C LEU A 193 -2.68 8.03 5.11
N ASN A 194 -3.48 9.08 5.29
CA ASN A 194 -4.80 9.13 4.65
C ASN A 194 -4.64 9.39 3.14
N THR A 195 -4.61 8.32 2.36
CA THR A 195 -4.58 8.39 0.91
C THR A 195 -5.98 8.53 0.33
N TYR A 196 -6.98 7.92 0.97
CA TYR A 196 -8.26 7.61 0.35
C TYR A 196 -9.33 8.69 0.51
N TYR A 197 -9.49 9.28 1.70
CA TYR A 197 -10.71 10.01 2.03
C TYR A 197 -10.49 11.53 2.20
N PRO A 198 -11.25 12.38 1.47
CA PRO A 198 -11.18 13.82 1.67
C PRO A 198 -11.70 14.24 3.05
N PRO A 199 -11.37 15.46 3.53
CA PRO A 199 -10.69 16.53 2.79
C PRO A 199 -9.18 16.63 3.01
N ASN A 200 -8.58 15.81 3.88
CA ASN A 200 -7.23 16.02 4.41
C ASN A 200 -6.16 15.07 3.86
N GLN A 201 -6.33 14.55 2.65
CA GLN A 201 -5.30 13.73 2.01
C GLN A 201 -4.04 14.58 1.76
N PRO A 202 -2.85 14.15 2.17
CA PRO A 202 -1.63 14.92 1.99
C PRO A 202 -1.30 15.05 0.50
N THR A 203 -0.70 16.17 0.11
CA THR A 203 -0.19 16.34 -1.25
C THR A 203 1.01 15.41 -1.49
N PRO A 204 1.32 15.05 -2.74
CA PRO A 204 2.52 14.25 -3.03
C PRO A 204 3.81 14.90 -2.49
N ALA A 205 3.92 16.24 -2.61
CA ALA A 205 5.00 16.99 -1.99
C ALA A 205 5.09 16.81 -0.47
N ARG A 206 3.96 16.79 0.23
CA ARG A 206 3.91 16.54 1.68
C ARG A 206 4.29 15.09 2.00
N CYS A 207 3.82 14.11 1.21
CA CYS A 207 4.17 12.70 1.38
C CYS A 207 5.68 12.48 1.25
N TYR A 208 6.30 13.09 0.25
CA TYR A 208 7.76 13.02 0.04
C TYR A 208 8.52 13.59 1.25
N ALA A 209 8.09 14.75 1.76
CA ALA A 209 8.67 15.38 2.94
C ALA A 209 8.49 14.55 4.21
N ILE A 210 7.34 13.86 4.37
CA ILE A 210 7.13 12.88 5.46
C ILE A 210 8.18 11.78 5.37
N GLY A 211 8.40 11.23 4.17
CA GLY A 211 9.44 10.24 3.91
C GLY A 211 10.83 10.69 4.35
N GLN A 212 11.21 11.92 3.98
CA GLN A 212 12.49 12.52 4.40
C GLN A 212 12.58 12.63 5.93
N ALA A 213 11.52 13.10 6.59
CA ALA A 213 11.48 13.20 8.05
C ALA A 213 11.53 11.83 8.75
N ILE A 214 10.89 10.79 8.19
CA ILE A 214 11.01 9.41 8.68
C ILE A 214 12.46 8.93 8.60
N ARG A 215 13.15 9.16 7.47
CA ARG A 215 14.59 8.83 7.35
C ARG A 215 15.41 9.54 8.41
N GLU A 216 15.28 10.86 8.50
CA GLU A 216 16.04 11.67 9.46
C GLU A 216 15.80 11.19 10.91
N ALA A 217 14.57 10.79 11.25
CA ALA A 217 14.24 10.22 12.56
C ALA A 217 14.94 8.87 12.81
N VAL A 218 15.00 8.00 11.80
CA VAL A 218 15.72 6.72 11.89
C VAL A 218 17.22 6.95 12.04
N GLU A 219 17.80 7.88 11.27
CA GLU A 219 19.24 8.22 11.32
C GLU A 219 19.65 8.88 12.65
N SER A 220 18.74 9.62 13.28
CA SER A 220 18.95 10.27 14.58
C SER A 220 18.63 9.38 15.78
N TYR A 221 18.14 8.15 15.56
CA TYR A 221 17.78 7.25 16.66
C TYR A 221 19.05 6.89 17.47
N PRO A 222 19.03 6.99 18.82
CA PRO A 222 20.24 6.93 19.64
C PRO A 222 20.89 5.53 19.72
N LYS A 223 20.36 4.53 19.03
CA LYS A 223 20.88 3.16 19.02
C LYS A 223 21.16 2.70 17.60
N PRO A 224 22.23 1.92 17.38
CA PRO A 224 22.45 1.28 16.09
C PRO A 224 21.37 0.22 15.87
N VAL A 225 20.47 0.47 14.92
CA VAL A 225 19.37 -0.44 14.55
C VAL A 225 19.27 -0.57 13.04
N ARG A 226 18.86 -1.76 12.58
CA ARG A 226 18.56 -2.06 11.19
C ARG A 226 17.06 -1.87 10.96
N VAL A 227 16.69 -0.77 10.33
CA VAL A 227 15.29 -0.44 10.05
C VAL A 227 15.02 -0.55 8.54
N ALA A 228 13.91 -1.18 8.17
CA ALA A 228 13.34 -1.05 6.84
C ALA A 228 12.10 -0.15 6.87
N ILE A 229 11.86 0.54 5.76
CA ILE A 229 10.65 1.34 5.53
C ILE A 229 9.92 0.73 4.34
N LEU A 230 8.65 0.40 4.52
CA LEU A 230 7.80 -0.23 3.52
C LEU A 230 6.60 0.66 3.22
N GLY A 231 6.45 1.10 1.97
CA GLY A 231 5.19 1.67 1.47
C GLY A 231 4.29 0.57 0.90
N SER A 232 3.03 0.51 1.31
CA SER A 232 2.05 -0.49 0.86
C SER A 232 0.93 0.14 0.01
N GLY A 233 0.39 -0.61 -0.94
CA GLY A 233 -0.69 -0.19 -1.85
C GLY A 233 -0.22 0.29 -3.23
N GLY A 234 -1.14 0.68 -4.11
CA GLY A 234 -0.88 1.19 -5.47
C GLY A 234 -0.47 0.13 -6.51
N LEU A 235 -0.07 0.51 -7.74
CA LEU A 235 -0.15 1.85 -8.34
C LEU A 235 -1.57 2.07 -8.90
N SER A 236 -1.75 2.18 -10.23
CA SER A 236 -3.07 2.45 -10.80
C SER A 236 -4.10 1.32 -10.56
N HIS A 237 -5.26 1.65 -10.02
CA HIS A 237 -6.50 0.87 -10.01
C HIS A 237 -7.74 1.75 -9.70
N PHE A 238 -8.90 1.51 -10.31
CA PHE A 238 -9.24 0.32 -11.11
C PHE A 238 -8.87 0.39 -12.58
N ALA A 239 -8.90 1.55 -13.26
CA ALA A 239 -8.41 1.65 -14.63
C ALA A 239 -6.87 1.65 -14.66
N ILE A 240 -6.26 0.65 -15.29
CA ILE A 240 -4.79 0.59 -15.38
C ILE A 240 -4.30 1.64 -16.37
N ASP A 241 -3.34 2.46 -15.91
CA ASP A 241 -2.67 3.51 -16.67
C ASP A 241 -1.16 3.24 -16.69
N GLU A 242 -0.73 2.33 -17.57
CA GLU A 242 0.69 1.96 -17.68
C GLU A 242 1.61 3.17 -17.95
N PRO A 243 1.29 4.13 -18.84
CA PRO A 243 2.12 5.33 -18.99
C PRO A 243 2.33 6.10 -17.69
N PHE A 244 1.29 6.25 -16.87
CA PHE A 244 1.40 6.91 -15.57
C PHE A 244 2.20 6.09 -14.56
N ASP A 245 1.93 4.79 -14.46
CA ASP A 245 2.67 3.90 -13.57
C ASP A 245 4.16 3.85 -13.93
N ARG A 246 4.48 3.76 -15.24
CA ARG A 246 5.85 3.74 -15.74
C ARG A 246 6.57 5.05 -15.52
N SER A 247 5.89 6.20 -15.60
CA SER A 247 6.51 7.49 -15.30
C SER A 247 6.86 7.62 -13.82
N ILE A 248 6.02 7.09 -12.92
CA ILE A 248 6.33 7.01 -11.49
C ILE A 248 7.53 6.09 -11.27
N ILE A 249 7.53 4.87 -11.82
CA ILE A 249 8.65 3.92 -11.69
C ILE A 249 9.95 4.52 -12.23
N GLN A 250 9.88 5.26 -13.34
CA GLN A 250 11.05 5.93 -13.90
C GLN A 250 11.54 7.05 -12.96
N ALA A 251 10.64 7.87 -12.42
CA ALA A 251 11.00 8.89 -11.43
C ALA A 251 11.64 8.29 -10.16
N LEU A 252 11.19 7.09 -9.73
CA LEU A 252 11.81 6.35 -8.63
C LEU A 252 13.24 5.89 -8.97
N LYS A 253 13.47 5.43 -10.21
CA LYS A 253 14.81 5.02 -10.70
C LYS A 253 15.77 6.21 -10.79
N ASP A 254 15.30 7.30 -11.36
CA ASP A 254 16.09 8.50 -11.64
C ASP A 254 16.23 9.42 -10.41
N LYS A 255 15.57 9.06 -9.30
CA LYS A 255 15.46 9.89 -8.09
C LYS A 255 14.89 11.28 -8.38
N ASP A 256 13.96 11.37 -9.32
CA ASP A 256 13.31 12.61 -9.72
C ASP A 256 12.25 13.02 -8.69
N ALA A 257 12.72 13.69 -7.63
CA ALA A 257 11.87 14.23 -6.58
C ALA A 257 10.81 15.20 -7.11
N ASN A 258 11.11 15.98 -8.15
CA ASN A 258 10.18 16.98 -8.66
C ASN A 258 8.95 16.31 -9.26
N THR A 259 9.15 15.31 -10.12
CA THR A 259 8.06 14.54 -10.72
C THR A 259 7.20 13.86 -9.65
N LEU A 260 7.81 13.23 -8.64
CA LEU A 260 7.09 12.56 -7.54
C LEU A 260 6.28 13.54 -6.68
N LYS A 261 6.83 14.73 -6.42
CA LYS A 261 6.18 15.78 -5.62
C LYS A 261 5.07 16.51 -6.37
N SER A 262 5.09 16.49 -7.71
CA SER A 262 4.12 17.18 -8.57
C SER A 262 3.07 16.26 -9.19
N LEU A 263 2.93 15.01 -8.71
CA LEU A 263 1.94 14.08 -9.26
C LEU A 263 0.52 14.70 -9.24
N PRO A 264 -0.24 14.56 -10.34
CA PRO A 264 -1.53 15.23 -10.49
C PRO A 264 -2.57 14.64 -9.52
N ARG A 265 -3.04 15.45 -8.57
CA ARG A 265 -3.92 15.01 -7.48
C ARG A 265 -5.24 14.40 -7.96
N ASN A 266 -5.77 14.85 -9.10
CA ASN A 266 -6.97 14.27 -9.71
C ASN A 266 -6.79 12.80 -10.11
N LYS A 267 -5.56 12.36 -10.42
CA LYS A 267 -5.27 10.95 -10.74
C LYS A 267 -4.99 10.11 -9.51
N LEU A 268 -4.93 10.69 -8.31
CA LEU A 268 -4.55 10.03 -7.07
C LEU A 268 -5.77 9.84 -6.15
N ASN A 269 -6.82 9.22 -6.69
CA ASN A 269 -8.11 8.96 -6.05
C ASN A 269 -8.43 7.47 -6.07
N SER A 270 -9.34 7.03 -5.20
CA SER A 270 -9.67 5.60 -5.05
C SER A 270 -8.39 4.78 -4.89
N GLY A 271 -8.25 3.68 -5.61
CA GLY A 271 -7.09 2.82 -5.56
C GLY A 271 -5.75 3.50 -5.89
N ASN A 272 -5.73 4.38 -6.90
CA ASN A 272 -4.53 5.15 -7.26
C ASN A 272 -4.02 6.02 -6.10
N SER A 273 -4.86 6.32 -5.12
CA SER A 273 -4.50 7.23 -4.04
C SER A 273 -3.32 6.72 -3.19
N GLU A 274 -3.19 5.40 -3.08
CA GLU A 274 -2.13 4.67 -2.37
C GLU A 274 -0.72 4.92 -2.95
N ILE A 275 -0.61 5.47 -4.17
CA ILE A 275 0.66 5.96 -4.75
C ILE A 275 1.36 6.96 -3.81
N ARG A 276 0.63 7.65 -2.92
CA ARG A 276 1.21 8.50 -1.88
C ARG A 276 2.16 7.76 -0.93
N ASN A 277 1.88 6.49 -0.63
CA ASN A 277 2.76 5.66 0.19
C ASN A 277 4.10 5.40 -0.53
N TRP A 278 4.07 5.24 -1.85
CA TRP A 278 5.28 5.15 -2.68
C TRP A 278 6.09 6.45 -2.68
N VAL A 279 5.41 7.60 -2.77
CA VAL A 279 6.07 8.92 -2.73
C VAL A 279 6.74 9.14 -1.36
N ALA A 280 6.11 8.70 -0.26
CA ALA A 280 6.72 8.74 1.06
C ALA A 280 7.91 7.77 1.18
N ALA A 281 7.79 6.54 0.70
CA ALA A 281 8.90 5.59 0.67
C ALA A 281 10.10 6.12 -0.15
N ALA A 282 9.83 6.77 -1.28
CA ALA A 282 10.84 7.39 -2.13
C ALA A 282 11.59 8.53 -1.42
N GLY A 283 10.87 9.40 -0.70
CA GLY A 283 11.48 10.46 0.11
C GLY A 283 12.38 9.90 1.22
N ALA A 284 12.01 8.77 1.81
CA ALA A 284 12.87 8.09 2.78
C ALA A 284 14.11 7.46 2.12
N ALA A 285 14.00 6.97 0.89
CA ALA A 285 15.02 6.19 0.20
C ALA A 285 15.98 7.00 -0.70
N GLU A 286 15.97 8.35 -0.68
CA GLU A 286 16.80 9.19 -1.60
C GLU A 286 18.28 8.80 -1.63
N HIS A 287 18.82 8.41 -0.47
CA HIS A 287 20.22 8.01 -0.30
C HIS A 287 20.54 6.62 -0.86
N LEU A 288 19.53 5.83 -1.23
CA LEU A 288 19.65 4.46 -1.74
C LEU A 288 19.43 4.40 -3.25
N ALA A 289 20.01 3.41 -3.91
CA ALA A 289 19.69 3.13 -5.31
C ALA A 289 18.45 2.22 -5.37
N LEU A 290 17.57 2.45 -6.36
CA LEU A 290 16.53 1.47 -6.67
C LEU A 290 17.20 0.24 -7.30
N ALA A 291 17.39 -0.80 -6.49
CA ALA A 291 18.14 -1.99 -6.88
C ALA A 291 17.31 -2.96 -7.72
N TRP A 292 15.98 -2.91 -7.57
CA TRP A 292 15.06 -3.74 -8.32
C TRP A 292 13.67 -3.10 -8.34
N ALA A 293 12.99 -3.23 -9.49
CA ALA A 293 11.57 -2.94 -9.62
C ALA A 293 10.94 -3.92 -10.64
N GLU A 294 9.76 -4.41 -10.34
CA GLU A 294 8.94 -5.29 -11.18
C GLU A 294 7.55 -4.67 -11.34
N TYR A 295 7.06 -4.59 -12.56
CA TYR A 295 5.74 -4.03 -12.86
C TYR A 295 4.90 -5.02 -13.66
N VAL A 296 3.73 -5.35 -13.13
CA VAL A 296 2.79 -6.31 -13.69
C VAL A 296 1.44 -5.62 -13.89
N PRO A 297 1.06 -5.23 -15.12
CA PRO A 297 -0.27 -4.69 -15.40
C PRO A 297 -1.29 -5.83 -15.33
N ALA A 298 -1.91 -6.03 -14.16
CA ALA A 298 -2.83 -7.11 -13.89
C ALA A 298 -4.25 -6.76 -14.36
N TYR A 299 -4.42 -6.70 -15.68
CA TYR A 299 -5.74 -6.58 -16.31
C TYR A 299 -6.65 -7.72 -15.91
N ARG A 300 -7.95 -7.42 -15.79
CA ARG A 300 -8.98 -8.40 -15.45
C ARG A 300 -10.30 -8.25 -16.21
N SER A 301 -10.41 -7.26 -17.10
CA SER A 301 -11.58 -7.10 -17.97
C SER A 301 -11.25 -6.32 -19.26
N PRO A 302 -12.10 -6.42 -20.30
CA PRO A 302 -11.98 -5.64 -21.53
C PRO A 302 -11.97 -4.12 -21.34
N ALA A 303 -12.45 -3.61 -20.20
CA ALA A 303 -12.39 -2.19 -19.86
C ALA A 303 -10.97 -1.69 -19.54
N GLY A 304 -9.98 -2.58 -19.49
CA GLY A 304 -8.62 -2.23 -19.08
C GLY A 304 -8.51 -1.98 -17.58
N THR A 305 -9.44 -2.54 -16.80
CA THR A 305 -9.41 -2.46 -15.35
C THR A 305 -8.55 -3.56 -14.75
N GLY A 306 -8.16 -3.37 -13.49
CA GLY A 306 -7.31 -4.29 -12.76
C GLY A 306 -6.49 -3.53 -11.71
N THR A 307 -5.23 -3.91 -11.56
CA THR A 307 -4.24 -3.16 -10.79
C THR A 307 -2.89 -3.18 -11.50
N GLY A 308 -2.25 -2.01 -11.63
CA GLY A 308 -0.85 -1.87 -11.97
C GLY A 308 0.01 -2.28 -10.78
N LEU A 309 0.25 -3.58 -10.64
CA LEU A 309 1.01 -4.13 -9.52
C LEU A 309 2.48 -3.75 -9.70
N CYS A 310 3.05 -3.05 -8.73
CA CYS A 310 4.46 -2.70 -8.71
C CYS A 310 5.12 -3.22 -7.44
N PHE A 311 6.34 -3.71 -7.57
CA PHE A 311 7.17 -4.19 -6.48
C PHE A 311 8.55 -3.60 -6.64
N ALA A 312 9.14 -3.11 -5.55
CA ALA A 312 10.41 -2.39 -5.62
C ALA A 312 11.23 -2.60 -4.34
N ALA A 313 12.55 -2.54 -4.50
CA ALA A 313 13.49 -2.60 -3.39
C ALA A 313 14.65 -1.62 -3.61
N TRP A 314 14.87 -0.75 -2.63
CA TRP A 314 16.03 0.13 -2.55
C TRP A 314 17.10 -0.50 -1.68
N ARG A 315 18.38 -0.32 -2.06
CA ARG A 315 19.51 -0.86 -1.31
C ARG A 315 20.68 0.13 -1.28
N PRO A 316 21.53 0.07 -0.24
CA PRO A 316 22.81 0.76 -0.27
C PRO A 316 23.63 0.24 -1.44
N THR A 317 24.30 1.13 -2.18
CA THR A 317 25.33 0.72 -3.13
C THR A 317 26.45 0.05 -2.35
N ARG A 318 26.80 -1.18 -2.72
CA ARG A 318 27.95 -1.91 -2.14
C ARG A 318 29.26 -1.22 -2.50
#